data_AF-U3L252-F1
#
_entry.id   AF-U3L252-F1
#
_cell.length_a   1.000
_cell.length_b   1.000
_cell.length_c   1.000
_cell.angle_alpha   90.00
_cell.angle_beta   90.00
_cell.angle_gamma   90.00
#
_symmetry.space_group_name_H-M   'P 1'
#
loop_
_entity.id
_entity.type
_entity.pdbx_description
1 polymer ?
#
loop_
_entity_poly.entity_id
_entity_poly.type
_entity_poly.pdbx_seq_one_letter_code
_entity_poly.pdbx_strand_id
1 'polypeptide(L)'
;GSLHMQTRACRFSPFQEVKIQEMPDQVPVGHIPRSMTVHVNGNLTRSMNPGDVVHLGGIFLPIPYTGFQAIRAGLLTDTYLETHHIHQLKKQYNEMEITPEIERKIADLQRDPSLYDVLSQSIAPEIYGHKDIKKALLLLLVGGVTKVTADGMKIRGDINICLMGDPGVAKSQLLKYISKIAPRGVYTTGKGSSGVGLTAAVMRDPVTDEMVL
;
A
#
# COMPACT_ATOMS: atom_id res chain seq x y z
N GLY A 1 13.19 45.70 -26.74
CA GLY A 1 13.60 44.48 -27.47
C GLY A 1 12.54 43.42 -27.30
N SER A 2 12.23 42.65 -28.34
CA SER A 2 11.30 41.51 -28.23
C SER A 2 12.00 40.34 -27.53
N LEU A 3 11.33 39.75 -26.55
CA LEU A 3 11.80 38.55 -25.88
C LEU A 3 11.20 37.32 -26.55
N HIS A 4 12.01 36.28 -26.76
CA HIS A 4 11.59 35.01 -27.34
C HIS A 4 11.92 33.87 -26.38
N MET A 5 10.98 32.95 -26.17
CA MET A 5 11.16 31.81 -25.26
C MET A 5 12.10 30.78 -25.90
N GLN A 6 13.16 30.38 -25.17
CA GLN A 6 14.07 29.31 -25.57
C GLN A 6 14.04 28.17 -24.55
N THR A 7 13.43 27.04 -24.91
CA THR A 7 13.27 25.90 -23.99
C THR A 7 14.61 25.27 -23.57
N ARG A 8 15.60 25.21 -24.46
CA ARG A 8 16.92 24.63 -24.15
C ARG A 8 17.77 25.45 -23.18
N ALA A 9 17.48 26.74 -23.06
CA ALA A 9 18.13 27.62 -22.09
C ALA A 9 17.46 27.54 -20.70
N CYS A 10 16.31 26.86 -20.59
CA CYS A 10 15.57 26.69 -19.35
C CYS A 10 15.96 25.40 -18.64
N ARG A 11 15.90 25.40 -17.30
CA ARG A 11 16.01 24.20 -16.47
C ARG A 11 14.61 23.71 -16.12
N PHE A 12 14.32 22.46 -16.44
CA PHE A 12 13.08 21.80 -16.05
C PHE A 12 13.30 20.89 -14.86
N SER A 13 12.30 20.78 -14.00
CA SER A 13 12.25 19.84 -12.87
C SER A 13 11.04 18.93 -13.02
N PRO A 14 11.15 17.64 -12.65
CA PRO A 14 10.00 16.76 -12.64
C PRO A 14 9.01 17.19 -11.55
N PHE A 15 7.74 17.08 -11.89
CA PHE A 15 6.59 17.42 -11.05
C PHE A 15 5.60 16.25 -11.10
N GLN A 16 5.01 15.90 -9.96
CA GLN A 16 3.96 14.90 -9.85
C GLN A 16 2.92 15.38 -8.85
N GLU A 17 1.65 15.32 -9.25
CA GLU A 17 0.51 15.54 -8.36
C GLU A 17 0.00 14.19 -7.85
N VAL A 18 -0.24 14.09 -6.55
CA VAL A 18 -0.75 12.90 -5.88
C VAL A 18 -1.93 13.30 -5.02
N LYS A 19 -3.04 12.54 -5.06
CA LYS A 19 -4.15 12.70 -4.13
C LYS A 19 -4.04 11.67 -3.03
N ILE A 20 -4.05 12.14 -1.78
CA ILE A 20 -3.99 11.27 -0.60
C ILE A 20 -5.35 11.26 0.07
N GLN A 21 -5.75 10.09 0.54
CA GLN A 21 -6.99 9.87 1.26
C GLN A 21 -6.68 9.41 2.69
N GLU A 22 -7.52 9.83 3.63
CA GLU A 22 -7.46 9.36 5.01
C GLU A 22 -7.58 7.83 5.10
N MET A 23 -6.87 7.22 6.06
CA MET A 23 -7.02 5.79 6.31
C MET A 23 -8.42 5.52 6.84
N PRO A 24 -9.10 4.43 6.43
CA PRO A 24 -10.47 4.14 6.84
C PRO A 24 -10.62 4.02 8.37
N ASP A 25 -9.55 3.60 9.06
CA ASP A 25 -9.52 3.47 10.52
C ASP A 25 -9.53 4.83 11.26
N GLN A 26 -9.17 5.93 10.57
CA GLN A 26 -9.10 7.28 11.14
C GLN A 26 -10.36 8.11 10.85
N VAL A 27 -11.23 7.62 9.95
CA VAL A 27 -12.43 8.34 9.54
C VAL A 27 -13.53 8.17 10.58
N PRO A 28 -14.13 9.27 11.09
CA PRO A 28 -15.26 9.18 12.01
C PRO A 28 -16.45 8.45 11.41
N VAL A 29 -17.20 7.72 12.24
CA VAL A 29 -18.38 6.96 11.80
C VAL A 29 -19.40 7.89 11.16
N GLY A 30 -19.78 7.60 9.91
CA GLY A 30 -20.77 8.36 9.15
C GLY A 30 -20.21 9.47 8.26
N HIS A 31 -18.89 9.72 8.28
CA HIS A 31 -18.25 10.66 7.38
C HIS A 31 -17.61 9.97 6.17
N ILE A 32 -17.57 10.70 5.04
CA ILE A 32 -16.83 10.29 3.85
C ILE A 32 -15.35 10.65 4.07
N PRO A 33 -14.40 9.76 3.73
CA PRO A 33 -12.97 10.06 3.88
C PRO A 33 -12.60 11.29 3.06
N ARG A 34 -11.84 12.21 3.68
CA ARG A 34 -11.38 13.41 2.98
C ARG A 34 -10.14 13.09 2.16
N SER A 35 -9.96 13.86 1.09
CA SER A 35 -8.76 13.80 0.27
C SER A 35 -8.08 15.15 0.20
N MET A 36 -6.77 15.14 0.01
CA MET A 36 -5.93 16.33 -0.12
C MET A 36 -4.95 16.14 -1.28
N THR A 37 -4.73 17.22 -2.02
CA THR A 37 -3.73 17.25 -3.10
C THR A 37 -2.34 17.45 -2.53
N VAL A 38 -1.39 16.70 -3.05
CA VAL A 38 0.01 16.71 -2.64
C VAL A 38 0.88 16.90 -3.87
N HIS A 39 1.78 17.87 -3.80
CA HIS A 39 2.77 18.12 -4.85
C HIS A 39 4.11 17.47 -4.47
N VAL A 40 4.64 16.68 -5.39
CA VAL A 40 5.91 15.99 -5.25
C VAL A 40 6.84 16.51 -6.35
N ASN A 41 7.97 17.08 -5.94
CA ASN A 41 8.93 17.74 -6.81
C ASN A 41 10.27 17.01 -6.84
N GLY A 42 10.98 17.09 -7.97
CA GLY A 42 12.37 16.64 -8.06
C GLY A 42 12.52 15.12 -7.92
N ASN A 43 13.49 14.71 -7.11
CA ASN A 43 13.92 13.31 -7.00
C ASN A 43 12.91 12.41 -6.27
N LEU A 44 11.93 13.00 -5.57
CA LEU A 44 10.86 12.28 -4.89
C LEU A 44 9.77 11.80 -5.86
N THR A 45 9.79 12.26 -7.11
CA THR A 45 8.82 11.81 -8.11
C THR A 45 8.99 10.31 -8.38
N ARG A 46 7.86 9.62 -8.61
CA ARG A 46 7.76 8.17 -8.81
C ARG A 46 8.16 7.30 -7.62
N SER A 47 8.31 7.88 -6.42
CA SER A 47 8.59 7.06 -5.23
C SER A 47 7.34 6.38 -4.67
N MET A 48 6.12 6.77 -5.07
CA MET A 48 4.87 6.27 -4.49
C MET A 48 4.01 5.58 -5.56
N ASN A 49 3.30 4.52 -5.19
CA ASN A 49 2.29 3.89 -6.04
C ASN A 49 0.88 4.05 -5.46
N PRO A 50 -0.16 4.00 -6.31
CA PRO A 50 -1.54 3.95 -5.84
C PRO A 50 -1.77 2.77 -4.88
N GLY A 51 -2.40 3.05 -3.73
CA GLY A 51 -2.71 2.05 -2.70
C GLY A 51 -1.60 1.82 -1.66
N ASP A 52 -0.45 2.50 -1.79
CA ASP A 52 0.60 2.44 -0.78
C ASP A 52 0.20 3.24 0.48
N VAL A 53 0.56 2.72 1.65
CA VAL A 53 0.37 3.42 2.92
C VAL A 53 1.64 4.19 3.24
N VAL A 54 1.52 5.53 3.28
CA VAL A 54 2.65 6.44 3.33
C VAL A 54 2.49 7.51 4.41
N HIS A 55 3.62 7.95 4.94
CA HIS A 55 3.76 9.13 5.78
C HIS A 55 4.48 10.21 5.01
N LEU A 56 3.83 11.35 4.85
CA LEU A 56 4.40 12.49 4.15
C LEU A 56 4.76 13.59 5.13
N GLY A 57 6.00 14.05 5.04
CA GLY A 57 6.47 15.28 5.69
C GLY A 57 6.53 16.39 4.65
N GLY A 58 5.93 17.53 4.96
CA GLY A 58 5.83 18.63 4.00
C GLY A 58 5.31 19.92 4.61
N ILE A 59 5.16 20.93 3.74
CA ILE A 59 4.64 22.25 4.11
C ILE A 59 3.24 22.39 3.51
N PHE A 60 2.28 22.80 4.33
CA PHE A 60 0.91 23.03 3.91
C PHE A 60 0.75 24.46 3.38
N LEU A 61 0.40 24.60 2.11
CA LEU A 61 0.36 25.89 1.41
C LEU A 61 -0.99 26.09 0.70
N PRO A 62 -1.55 27.31 0.72
CA PRO A 62 -2.68 27.66 -0.11
C PRO A 62 -2.24 27.97 -1.55
N ILE A 63 -3.08 27.64 -2.52
CA ILE A 63 -2.94 28.06 -3.91
C ILE A 63 -3.67 29.40 -4.07
N PRO A 64 -2.96 30.51 -4.34
CA PRO A 64 -3.62 31.77 -4.59
C PRO A 64 -4.30 31.74 -5.97
N TYR A 65 -5.61 31.91 -6.00
CA TYR A 65 -6.34 32.10 -7.25
C TYR A 65 -6.04 33.50 -7.83
N THR A 66 -5.76 33.57 -9.13
CA THR A 66 -5.53 34.84 -9.84
C THR A 66 -6.60 35.11 -10.89
N GLY A 67 -6.91 36.38 -11.15
CA GLY A 67 -7.84 36.80 -12.21
C GLY A 67 -9.32 36.57 -11.88
N PHE A 68 -10.13 36.24 -12.88
CA PHE A 68 -11.59 36.03 -12.72
C PHE A 68 -11.95 34.90 -11.74
N GLN A 69 -11.05 33.94 -11.54
CA GLN A 69 -11.23 32.88 -10.54
C GLN A 69 -11.15 33.41 -9.11
N ALA A 70 -10.34 34.44 -8.84
CA ALA A 70 -10.25 35.08 -7.51
C ALA A 70 -11.56 35.77 -7.12
N ILE A 71 -12.27 36.35 -8.10
CA ILE A 71 -13.55 37.03 -7.89
C ILE A 71 -14.66 36.04 -7.52
N ARG A 72 -14.63 34.81 -8.07
CA ARG A 72 -15.59 33.73 -7.76
C ARG A 72 -15.24 32.94 -6.50
N ALA A 73 -13.96 32.73 -6.23
CA ALA A 73 -13.50 31.93 -5.11
C ALA A 73 -13.71 32.63 -3.75
N GLY A 74 -13.77 33.96 -3.71
CA GLY A 74 -13.93 34.69 -2.45
C GLY A 74 -12.76 34.42 -1.50
N LEU A 75 -13.05 33.87 -0.32
CA LEU A 75 -12.05 33.46 0.70
C LEU A 75 -11.67 31.96 0.60
N LEU A 76 -12.26 31.21 -0.34
CA LEU A 76 -11.91 29.80 -0.53
C LEU A 76 -10.51 29.72 -1.13
N THR A 77 -9.59 29.15 -0.36
CA THR A 77 -8.24 28.83 -0.81
C THR A 77 -8.15 27.32 -0.93
N ASP A 78 -7.88 26.84 -2.14
CA ASP A 78 -7.47 25.45 -2.30
C ASP A 78 -6.11 25.30 -1.64
N THR A 79 -5.89 24.16 -1.02
CA THR A 79 -4.67 23.90 -0.28
C THR A 79 -4.02 22.65 -0.83
N TYR A 80 -2.69 22.66 -0.82
CA TYR A 80 -1.89 21.51 -1.20
C TYR A 80 -0.77 21.34 -0.20
N LEU A 81 -0.30 20.10 -0.10
CA LEU A 81 0.89 19.77 0.67
C LEU A 81 2.10 19.71 -0.26
N GLU A 82 3.10 20.56 -0.03
CA GLU A 82 4.40 20.44 -0.70
C GLU A 82 5.28 19.43 0.04
N THR A 83 5.55 18.30 -0.61
CA THR A 83 6.23 17.16 0.03
C THR A 83 7.74 17.33 0.03
N HIS A 84 8.33 17.19 1.22
CA HIS A 84 9.78 17.23 1.43
C HIS A 84 10.36 15.86 1.77
N HIS A 85 9.56 14.99 2.38
CA HIS A 85 9.98 13.65 2.79
C HIS A 85 8.83 12.65 2.63
N ILE A 86 9.13 11.47 2.08
CA ILE A 86 8.17 10.39 1.86
C ILE A 86 8.68 9.16 2.60
N HIS A 87 7.93 8.69 3.58
CA HIS A 87 8.22 7.46 4.31
C HIS A 87 7.12 6.42 4.05
N GLN A 88 7.45 5.33 3.35
CA GLN A 88 6.51 4.26 3.08
C GLN A 88 6.44 3.29 4.27
N LEU A 89 5.26 3.08 4.83
CA LEU A 89 5.08 2.18 5.97
C LEU A 89 5.18 0.71 5.56
N LYS A 90 4.58 0.37 4.43
CA LYS A 90 4.59 -0.98 3.87
C LYS A 90 5.66 -1.06 2.80
N LYS A 91 6.93 -1.03 3.22
CA LYS A 91 8.07 -1.25 2.34
C LYS A 91 7.90 -2.57 1.58
N GLN A 92 8.33 -2.62 0.31
CA GLN A 92 8.42 -3.89 -0.40
C GLN A 92 9.39 -4.80 0.38
N TYR A 93 9.22 -6.13 0.30
CA TYR A 93 10.09 -7.09 1.01
C TYR A 93 11.59 -6.79 0.78
N ASN A 94 11.95 -6.26 -0.39
CA ASN A 94 13.31 -5.93 -0.79
C ASN A 94 13.88 -4.66 -0.10
N GLU A 95 13.05 -3.84 0.52
CA GLU A 95 13.44 -2.56 1.12
C GLU A 95 13.43 -2.60 2.67
N MET A 96 13.14 -3.76 3.27
CA MET A 96 13.27 -3.94 4.71
C MET A 96 14.74 -3.81 5.12
N GLU A 97 15.04 -2.81 5.94
CA GLU A 97 16.39 -2.60 6.47
C GLU A 97 16.69 -3.65 7.53
N ILE A 98 17.68 -4.48 7.25
CA ILE A 98 18.18 -5.48 8.19
C ILE A 98 19.11 -4.75 9.17
N THR A 99 18.63 -4.50 10.38
CA THR A 99 19.48 -3.98 11.45
C THR A 99 20.33 -5.10 12.05
N PRO A 100 21.52 -4.81 12.60
CA PRO A 100 22.37 -5.82 13.22
C PRO A 100 21.69 -6.55 14.40
N GLU A 101 20.69 -5.91 15.02
CA GLU A 101 19.86 -6.55 16.05
C GLU A 101 18.91 -7.61 15.48
N ILE A 102 18.32 -7.34 14.31
CA ILE A 102 17.46 -8.30 13.60
C ILE A 102 18.29 -9.50 13.16
N GLU A 103 19.51 -9.29 12.64
CA GLU A 103 20.40 -10.39 12.24
C GLU A 103 20.72 -11.32 13.40
N ARG A 104 21.03 -10.76 14.58
CA ARG A 104 21.29 -11.56 15.78
C ARG A 104 20.08 -12.41 16.16
N LYS A 105 18.88 -11.81 16.18
CA LYS A 105 17.64 -12.55 16.47
C LYS A 105 17.36 -13.65 15.44
N ILE A 106 17.63 -13.39 14.16
CA ILE A 106 17.50 -14.41 13.11
C ILE A 106 18.49 -15.56 13.33
N ALA A 107 19.75 -15.25 13.65
CA ALA A 107 20.77 -16.24 13.93
C ALA A 107 20.43 -17.10 15.16
N ASP A 108 19.85 -16.50 16.19
CA ASP A 108 19.37 -17.23 17.37
C ASP A 108 18.20 -18.16 17.02
N LEU A 109 17.24 -17.70 16.23
CA LEU A 109 16.10 -18.50 15.76
C LEU A 109 16.52 -19.65 14.85
N GLN A 110 17.55 -19.47 14.02
CA GLN A 110 18.07 -20.52 13.13
C GLN A 110 18.66 -21.71 13.88
N ARG A 111 19.12 -21.51 15.13
CA ARG A 111 19.69 -22.59 15.95
C ARG A 111 18.63 -23.50 16.57
N ASP A 112 17.38 -23.06 16.63
CA ASP A 112 16.29 -23.84 17.22
C ASP A 112 15.75 -24.89 16.23
N PRO A 113 15.91 -26.20 16.51
CA PRO A 113 15.37 -27.25 15.66
C PRO A 113 13.83 -27.28 15.62
N SER A 114 13.16 -26.65 16.59
CA SER A 114 11.70 -26.58 16.70
C SER A 114 11.10 -25.29 16.10
N LEU A 115 11.90 -24.48 15.40
CA LEU A 115 11.51 -23.19 14.83
C LEU A 115 10.17 -23.24 14.08
N TYR A 116 9.93 -24.29 13.29
CA TYR A 116 8.69 -24.45 12.53
C TYR A 116 7.45 -24.53 13.43
N ASP A 117 7.54 -25.29 14.52
CA ASP A 117 6.45 -25.42 15.48
C ASP A 117 6.26 -24.14 16.28
N VAL A 118 7.34 -23.49 16.70
CA VAL A 118 7.32 -22.20 17.43
C VAL A 118 6.66 -21.10 16.60
N LEU A 119 7.03 -20.97 15.32
CA LEU A 119 6.43 -19.99 14.41
C LEU A 119 4.95 -20.31 14.17
N SER A 120 4.58 -21.58 13.99
CA SER A 120 3.18 -21.96 13.81
C SER A 120 2.31 -21.65 15.03
N GLN A 121 2.84 -21.81 16.25
CA GLN A 121 2.12 -21.50 17.49
C GLN A 121 2.03 -20.00 17.75
N SER A 122 3.02 -19.24 17.26
CA SER A 122 3.04 -17.78 17.31
C SER A 122 1.99 -17.14 16.41
N ILE A 123 1.47 -17.85 15.39
CA ILE A 123 0.34 -17.39 14.60
C ILE A 123 -0.96 -17.53 15.40
N ALA A 124 -1.62 -16.40 15.66
CA ALA A 124 -2.88 -16.27 16.37
C ALA A 124 -2.88 -17.05 17.70
N PRO A 125 -2.07 -16.62 18.70
CA PRO A 125 -1.96 -17.30 19.99
C PRO A 125 -3.29 -17.32 20.76
N GLU A 126 -4.21 -16.40 20.46
CA GLU A 126 -5.56 -16.31 21.02
C GLU A 126 -6.42 -17.56 20.72
N ILE A 127 -6.11 -18.30 19.66
CA ILE A 127 -6.88 -19.47 19.23
C ILE A 127 -6.13 -20.73 19.66
N TYR A 128 -6.74 -21.50 20.56
CA TYR A 128 -6.24 -22.81 20.97
C TYR A 128 -6.48 -23.87 19.89
N GLY A 129 -5.50 -24.77 19.70
CA GLY A 129 -5.60 -25.88 18.75
C GLY A 129 -5.28 -25.50 17.30
N HIS A 130 -5.86 -26.24 16.35
CA HIS A 130 -5.69 -26.05 14.90
C HIS A 130 -4.24 -25.93 14.41
N LYS A 131 -3.33 -26.74 14.99
CA LYS A 131 -1.89 -26.69 14.67
C LYS A 131 -1.62 -26.84 13.17
N ASP A 132 -2.31 -27.77 12.52
CA ASP A 132 -2.10 -28.04 11.08
C ASP A 132 -2.58 -26.87 10.20
N ILE A 133 -3.67 -26.22 10.59
CA ILE A 133 -4.18 -25.04 9.87
C ILE A 133 -3.20 -23.88 10.04
N LYS A 134 -2.69 -23.63 11.26
CA LYS A 134 -1.69 -22.59 11.50
C LYS A 134 -0.39 -22.84 10.74
N LYS A 135 0.04 -24.10 10.64
CA LYS A 135 1.19 -24.53 9.81
C LYS A 135 0.95 -24.27 8.32
N ALA A 136 -0.22 -24.61 7.79
CA ALA A 136 -0.57 -24.31 6.41
C ALA A 136 -0.58 -22.79 6.12
N LEU A 137 -1.10 -22.00 7.06
CA LEU A 137 -1.11 -20.55 6.97
C LEU A 137 0.29 -19.92 7.10
N LEU A 138 1.20 -20.54 7.87
CA LEU A 138 2.62 -20.15 7.90
C LEU A 138 3.26 -20.36 6.52
N LEU A 139 3.02 -21.50 5.88
CA LEU A 139 3.52 -21.79 4.53
C LEU A 139 2.94 -20.82 3.49
N LEU A 140 1.68 -20.38 3.66
CA LEU A 140 1.09 -19.34 2.83
C LEU A 140 1.82 -18.01 2.94
N LEU A 141 2.25 -17.61 4.15
CA LEU A 141 2.99 -16.37 4.36
C LEU A 141 4.41 -16.41 3.79
N VAL A 142 5.07 -17.56 3.89
CA VAL A 142 6.41 -17.75 3.31
C VAL A 142 6.36 -17.86 1.78
N GLY A 143 5.28 -18.47 1.26
CA GLY A 143 5.10 -18.69 -0.17
C GLY A 143 6.07 -19.74 -0.72
N GLY A 144 6.12 -19.83 -2.05
CA GLY A 144 7.01 -20.73 -2.77
C GLY A 144 7.83 -20.01 -3.83
N VAL A 145 8.88 -20.67 -4.32
CA VAL A 145 9.74 -20.13 -5.35
C VAL A 145 9.06 -20.22 -6.71
N THR A 146 8.94 -19.10 -7.42
CA THR A 146 8.49 -19.09 -8.82
C THR A 146 9.56 -19.70 -9.70
N LYS A 147 9.17 -20.63 -10.59
CA LYS A 147 10.11 -21.30 -11.50
C LYS A 147 9.85 -20.84 -12.93
N VAL A 148 10.93 -20.52 -13.64
CA VAL A 148 10.88 -20.24 -15.07
C VAL A 148 11.43 -21.47 -15.78
N THR A 149 10.62 -22.06 -16.64
CA THR A 149 11.04 -23.18 -17.50
C THR A 149 11.92 -22.69 -18.64
N ALA A 150 12.68 -23.59 -19.27
CA ALA A 150 13.51 -23.26 -20.42
C ALA A 150 12.69 -22.66 -21.59
N ASP A 151 11.41 -23.02 -21.68
CA ASP A 151 10.46 -22.54 -22.70
C ASP A 151 9.89 -21.13 -22.38
N GLY A 152 10.34 -20.49 -21.30
CA GLY A 152 9.89 -19.15 -20.90
C GLY A 152 8.55 -19.13 -20.14
N MET A 153 7.89 -20.27 -19.93
CA MET A 153 6.70 -20.33 -19.08
C MET A 153 7.08 -20.15 -17.60
N LYS A 154 6.36 -19.24 -16.92
CA LYS A 154 6.47 -18.99 -15.48
C LYS A 154 5.46 -19.84 -14.72
N ILE A 155 5.96 -20.70 -13.84
CA ILE A 155 5.15 -21.49 -12.90
C ILE A 155 5.03 -20.70 -11.61
N ARG A 156 3.79 -20.43 -11.20
CA ARG A 156 3.47 -19.71 -9.97
C ARG A 156 3.93 -20.50 -8.74
N GLY A 157 4.66 -19.82 -7.85
CA GLY A 157 5.11 -20.37 -6.58
C GLY A 157 4.16 -20.10 -5.40
N ASP A 158 3.26 -19.12 -5.52
CA ASP A 158 2.37 -18.77 -4.41
C ASP A 158 1.24 -19.79 -4.23
N ILE A 159 0.92 -20.04 -2.97
CA ILE A 159 -0.08 -21.02 -2.54
C ILE A 159 -1.42 -20.29 -2.35
N ASN A 160 -2.51 -20.91 -2.77
CA ASN A 160 -3.86 -20.45 -2.43
C ASN A 160 -4.48 -21.43 -1.43
N ILE A 161 -4.97 -20.93 -0.29
CA ILE A 161 -5.61 -21.75 0.73
C ILE A 161 -7.07 -21.33 0.87
N CYS A 162 -7.97 -22.32 0.87
CA CYS A 162 -9.38 -22.14 1.21
C CYS A 162 -9.67 -22.83 2.55
N LEU A 163 -10.32 -22.12 3.47
CA LEU A 163 -10.76 -22.68 4.75
C LEU A 163 -12.27 -22.92 4.72
N MET A 164 -12.69 -24.18 4.83
CA MET A 164 -14.10 -24.59 4.87
C MET A 164 -14.43 -25.31 6.18
N GLY A 165 -15.68 -25.23 6.64
CA GLY A 165 -16.17 -25.94 7.84
C GLY A 165 -17.27 -25.17 8.57
N ASP A 166 -17.55 -25.54 9.81
CA ASP A 166 -18.66 -24.98 10.59
C ASP A 166 -18.52 -23.49 10.94
N PRO A 167 -19.64 -22.78 11.19
CA PRO A 167 -19.61 -21.48 11.84
C PRO A 167 -19.09 -21.64 13.29
N GLY A 168 -18.22 -20.73 13.75
CA GLY A 168 -17.73 -20.71 15.14
C GLY A 168 -16.30 -21.21 15.36
N VAL A 169 -15.66 -21.87 14.38
CA VAL A 169 -14.24 -22.31 14.47
C VAL A 169 -13.21 -21.19 14.22
N ALA A 170 -13.57 -19.93 14.52
CA ALA A 170 -12.69 -18.76 14.45
C ALA A 170 -11.92 -18.53 13.11
N LYS A 171 -12.38 -19.10 11.98
CA LYS A 171 -11.70 -18.98 10.67
C LYS A 171 -11.47 -17.52 10.25
N SER A 172 -12.48 -16.67 10.42
CA SER A 172 -12.37 -15.24 10.08
C SER A 172 -11.34 -14.52 10.96
N GLN A 173 -11.18 -14.94 12.21
CA GLN A 173 -10.18 -14.36 13.12
C GLN A 173 -8.76 -14.75 12.70
N LEU A 174 -8.54 -16.01 12.30
CA LEU A 174 -7.26 -16.46 11.74
C LEU A 174 -6.87 -15.64 10.49
N LEU A 175 -7.81 -15.45 9.56
CA LEU A 175 -7.56 -14.68 8.33
C LEU A 175 -7.29 -13.20 8.61
N LYS A 176 -8.03 -12.59 9.56
CA LYS A 176 -7.76 -11.22 10.01
C LYS A 176 -6.35 -11.07 10.60
N TYR A 177 -5.91 -12.04 11.40
CA TYR A 177 -4.58 -12.03 11.99
C TYR A 177 -3.47 -12.09 10.92
N ILE A 178 -3.65 -12.96 9.91
CA ILE A 178 -2.72 -13.08 8.78
C ILE A 178 -2.67 -11.81 7.96
N SER A 179 -3.82 -11.18 7.69
CA SER A 179 -3.86 -9.90 6.98
C SER A 179 -3.12 -8.78 7.71
N LYS A 180 -2.99 -8.86 9.04
CA LYS A 180 -2.22 -7.89 9.84
C LYS A 180 -0.72 -8.17 9.82
N ILE A 181 -0.32 -9.45 9.84
CA ILE A 181 1.10 -9.83 9.76
C ILE A 181 1.66 -9.57 8.37
N ALA A 182 0.89 -9.91 7.32
CA ALA A 182 1.35 -9.77 5.96
C ALA A 182 1.56 -8.28 5.62
N PRO A 183 2.74 -7.89 5.10
CA PRO A 183 3.05 -6.48 4.82
C PRO A 183 2.07 -5.86 3.81
N ARG A 184 1.51 -6.65 2.88
CA ARG A 184 0.49 -6.21 1.91
C ARG A 184 -0.85 -6.94 2.04
N GLY A 185 -1.21 -7.38 3.25
CA GLY A 185 -2.50 -8.01 3.51
C GLY A 185 -3.66 -7.02 3.35
N VAL A 186 -4.66 -7.38 2.55
CA VAL A 186 -5.95 -6.67 2.44
C VAL A 186 -7.06 -7.62 2.82
N TYR A 187 -7.89 -7.21 3.79
CA TYR A 187 -9.03 -7.99 4.24
C TYR A 187 -10.32 -7.47 3.58
N THR A 188 -10.98 -8.32 2.81
CA THR A 188 -12.25 -8.00 2.14
C THR A 188 -13.33 -9.03 2.46
N THR A 189 -14.60 -8.68 2.25
CA THR A 189 -15.74 -9.58 2.48
C THR A 189 -16.59 -9.68 1.22
N GLY A 190 -17.08 -10.89 0.92
CA GLY A 190 -17.79 -11.16 -0.34
C GLY A 190 -19.10 -10.40 -0.54
N LYS A 191 -19.69 -9.82 0.51
CA LYS A 191 -20.90 -8.97 0.38
C LYS A 191 -20.60 -7.56 -0.10
N GLY A 192 -19.36 -7.08 0.07
CA GLY A 192 -18.96 -5.69 -0.25
C GLY A 192 -18.14 -5.54 -1.53
N SER A 193 -17.77 -6.64 -2.19
CA SER A 193 -16.96 -6.61 -3.41
C SER A 193 -17.70 -7.32 -4.55
N SER A 194 -18.09 -6.56 -5.57
CA SER A 194 -18.51 -7.14 -6.85
C SER A 194 -17.28 -7.71 -7.58
N GLY A 195 -17.48 -8.66 -8.49
CA GLY A 195 -16.38 -9.22 -9.30
C GLY A 195 -15.57 -8.14 -10.03
N VAL A 196 -16.24 -7.07 -10.48
CA VAL A 196 -15.62 -5.89 -11.10
C VAL A 196 -14.87 -5.03 -10.07
N GLY A 197 -15.45 -4.80 -8.89
CA GLY A 197 -14.82 -4.03 -7.81
C GLY A 197 -13.58 -4.69 -7.20
N LEU A 198 -13.40 -5.99 -7.39
CA LEU A 198 -12.21 -6.72 -6.90
C LEU A 198 -11.14 -6.92 -7.98
N THR A 199 -11.48 -6.79 -9.27
CA THR A 199 -10.59 -7.08 -10.41
C THR A 199 -10.06 -5.82 -11.14
N ALA A 200 -10.42 -4.63 -10.66
CA ALA A 200 -10.16 -3.29 -11.21
C ALA A 200 -11.27 -2.78 -12.16
N ALA A 201 -11.64 -1.52 -11.98
CA ALA A 201 -12.60 -0.82 -12.84
C ALA A 201 -11.88 0.38 -13.46
N VAL A 202 -11.62 0.31 -14.76
CA VAL A 202 -10.91 1.38 -15.45
C VAL A 202 -11.91 2.45 -15.89
N MET A 203 -11.73 3.67 -15.40
CA MET A 203 -12.43 4.85 -15.90
C MET A 203 -11.43 5.82 -16.50
N ARG A 204 -11.80 6.47 -17.60
CA ARG A 204 -10.98 7.51 -18.21
C ARG A 204 -11.39 8.87 -17.67
N ASP A 205 -10.45 9.62 -17.11
CA ASP A 205 -10.73 10.97 -16.65
C ASP A 205 -10.99 11.87 -17.86
N PRO A 206 -12.14 12.58 -17.93
CA PRO A 206 -12.48 13.44 -19.06
C PRO A 206 -11.57 14.67 -19.20
N VAL A 207 -10.80 15.04 -18.18
CA VAL A 207 -9.96 16.26 -18.21
C VAL A 207 -8.50 15.95 -18.52
N THR A 208 -7.92 14.96 -17.84
CA THR A 208 -6.50 14.61 -17.99
C THR A 208 -6.26 13.52 -19.02
N ASP A 209 -7.33 12.87 -19.51
CA ASP A 209 -7.27 11.69 -20.37
C ASP A 209 -6.55 10.49 -19.75
N GLU A 210 -6.30 10.55 -18.44
CA GLU A 210 -5.62 9.53 -17.67
C GLU A 210 -6.58 8.39 -17.30
N MET A 211 -6.01 7.20 -17.14
CA MET A 211 -6.75 6.00 -16.73
C MET A 211 -6.75 5.91 -15.21
N VAL A 212 -7.92 6.06 -14.61
CA VAL A 212 -8.17 5.86 -13.18
C VAL A 212 -8.59 4.41 -12.96
N LEU A 213 -7.98 3.74 -11.98
CA LEU A 213 -8.22 2.35 -11.59
C LEU A 213 -9.06 2.26 -10.30
#